data_AF-A0A2H5YM85-F1
#
_entry.id   AF-A0A2H5YM85-F1
#
_cell.length_a   1.000
_cell.length_b   1.000
_cell.length_c   1.000
_cell.angle_alpha   90.00
_cell.angle_beta   90.00
_cell.angle_gamma   90.00
#
_symmetry.space_group_name_H-M   'P 1'
#
loop_
_entity.id
_entity.type
_entity.pdbx_description
1 polymer ?
#
loop_
_entity_poly.entity_id
_entity_poly.type
_entity_poly.pdbx_seq_one_letter_code
_entity_poly.pdbx_strand_id
1 'polypeptide(L)' 'MRALRRHLGLSQEGLAQELGVRQQTVSDWETGRYRPRGASARLLTLVAERSGFPYRAGETGREDAPAG' A
#
# COMPACT_ATOMS: atom_id res chain seq x y z
N MET A 1 -2.17 3.95 -0.26
CA MET A 1 -2.84 2.63 -0.32
C MET A 1 -4.34 2.71 -0.59
N ARG A 2 -5.17 3.30 0.31
CA ARG A 2 -6.63 3.43 0.09
C ARG A 2 -7.01 3.99 -1.29
N ALA A 3 -6.22 4.93 -1.80
CA ALA A 3 -6.42 5.49 -3.13
C ALA A 3 -6.22 4.45 -4.25
N LEU A 4 -5.13 3.69 -4.23
CA LEU A 4 -4.89 2.58 -5.16
C LEU A 4 -6.02 1.55 -5.11
N ARG A 5 -6.41 1.11 -3.91
CA ARG A 5 -7.51 0.16 -3.75
C ARG A 5 -8.82 0.66 -4.38
N ARG A 6 -9.18 1.91 -4.10
CA ARG A 6 -10.40 2.54 -4.63
C ARG A 6 -10.34 2.75 -6.14
N HIS A 7 -9.17 3.10 -6.67
CA HIS A 7 -8.93 3.20 -8.12
C HIS A 7 -9.17 1.87 -8.83
N LEU A 8 -8.75 0.76 -8.21
CA LEU A 8 -8.98 -0.59 -8.71
C LEU A 8 -10.43 -1.08 -8.48
N GLY A 9 -11.28 -0.33 -7.78
CA GLY A 9 -12.63 -0.76 -7.41
C GLY A 9 -12.65 -1.93 -6.41
N LEU A 10 -11.55 -2.19 -5.69
CA LEU A 10 -11.42 -3.36 -4.82
C LEU A 10 -11.89 -3.10 -3.38
N SER A 11 -12.40 -4.15 -2.74
CA SER A 11 -12.53 -4.21 -1.28
C SER A 11 -11.16 -4.41 -0.62
N GLN A 12 -11.07 -4.25 0.71
CA GLN A 12 -9.81 -4.55 1.43
C GLN A 12 -9.40 -6.02 1.26
N GLU A 13 -10.37 -6.92 1.20
CA GLU A 13 -10.16 -8.34 0.93
C GLU A 13 -9.70 -8.60 -0.51
N GLY A 14 -10.33 -7.95 -1.49
CA GLY A 14 -9.94 -8.10 -2.90
C GLY A 14 -8.50 -7.65 -3.14
N LEU A 15 -8.07 -6.53 -2.55
CA LEU A 15 -6.67 -6.11 -2.62
C LEU A 15 -5.74 -7.06 -1.85
N ALA A 16 -6.20 -7.65 -0.75
CA ALA A 16 -5.41 -8.62 -0.01
C ALA A 16 -5.16 -9.90 -0.83
N GLN A 17 -6.18 -10.37 -1.56
CA GLN A 17 -6.06 -11.51 -2.47
C GLN A 17 -5.08 -11.22 -3.61
N GLU A 18 -5.18 -10.06 -4.25
CA GLU A 18 -4.24 -9.62 -5.30
C GLU A 18 -2.78 -9.57 -4.82
N LEU A 19 -2.57 -9.16 -3.56
CA LEU A 19 -1.24 -9.03 -2.97
C LEU A 19 -0.76 -10.30 -2.23
N GLY A 20 -1.59 -11.34 -2.14
CA GLY A 20 -1.28 -12.57 -1.40
C GLY A 20 -1.11 -12.38 0.11
N VAL A 21 -1.80 -11.40 0.71
CA VAL A 21 -1.74 -11.10 2.16
C VAL A 21 -3.10 -11.27 2.84
N ARG A 22 -3.17 -11.04 4.16
CA ARG A 22 -4.43 -11.05 4.91
C ARG A 22 -5.14 -9.69 4.78
N GLN A 23 -6.47 -9.68 4.82
CA GLN A 23 -7.26 -8.44 4.84
C GLN A 23 -6.89 -7.52 6.03
N GLN A 24 -6.59 -8.08 7.20
CA GLN A 24 -6.10 -7.31 8.35
C GLN A 24 -4.80 -6.56 8.04
N THR A 25 -3.87 -7.16 7.29
CA THR A 25 -2.62 -6.52 6.86
C THR A 25 -2.91 -5.28 6.01
N VAL A 26 -3.89 -5.37 5.11
CA VAL A 26 -4.36 -4.24 4.30
C VAL A 26 -4.96 -3.16 5.20
N SER A 27 -5.77 -3.53 6.19
CA SER A 27 -6.33 -2.58 7.16
C SER A 27 -5.24 -1.84 7.96
N ASP A 28 -4.22 -2.55 8.44
CA ASP A 28 -3.09 -1.98 9.18
C ASP A 28 -2.28 -0.99 8.33
N TRP A 29 -2.09 -1.30 7.05
CA TRP A 29 -1.45 -0.38 6.09
C TRP A 29 -2.30 0.84 5.79
N GLU A 30 -3.61 0.66 5.65
CA GLU A 30 -4.54 1.74 5.34
C GLU A 30 -4.81 2.69 6.52
N THR A 31 -4.64 2.20 7.76
CA THR A 31 -4.74 2.98 8.99
C THR A 31 -3.40 3.57 9.43
N GLY A 32 -2.30 3.24 8.76
CA GLY A 32 -0.96 3.72 9.10
C GLY A 32 -0.33 3.02 10.31
N ARG A 33 -0.98 2.00 10.88
CA ARG A 33 -0.45 1.19 11.99
C ARG A 33 0.84 0.48 11.61
N TYR A 34 0.97 0.07 10.35
CA TYR A 34 2.18 -0.54 9.81
C TYR A 34 2.39 -0.10 8.36
N ARG A 35 3.63 0.07 7.90
CA ARG A 35 3.91 0.36 6.49
C ARG A 35 4.30 -0.92 5.74
N PRO A 36 3.83 -1.15 4.50
CA PRO A 36 4.28 -2.27 3.69
C PRO A 36 5.80 -2.18 3.45
N ARG A 37 6.49 -3.32 3.53
CA ARG A 37 7.95 -3.44 3.33
C ARG A 37 8.26 -4.65 2.46
N GLY A 38 9.49 -4.71 1.93
CA GLY A 38 9.98 -5.86 1.18
C GLY A 38 9.09 -6.23 0.00
N ALA A 39 8.71 -7.50 -0.10
CA ALA A 39 7.90 -8.03 -1.21
C ALA A 39 6.56 -7.30 -1.37
N SER A 40 5.85 -7.01 -0.28
CA SER A 40 4.56 -6.32 -0.34
C SER A 40 4.67 -4.90 -0.91
N ALA A 41 5.75 -4.19 -0.59
CA ALA A 41 6.00 -2.86 -1.15
C ALA A 41 6.24 -2.94 -2.66
N ARG A 42 7.01 -3.93 -3.12
CA ARG A 42 7.25 -4.15 -4.56
C ARG A 42 5.96 -4.53 -5.29
N LEU A 43 5.14 -5.41 -4.71
CA LEU A 43 3.85 -5.81 -5.29
C LEU A 43 2.90 -4.62 -5.40
N LEU A 44 2.84 -3.75 -4.40
CA LEU A 44 2.04 -2.52 -4.46
C LEU A 44 2.46 -1.61 -5.61
N THR A 45 3.77 -1.43 -5.81
CA THR A 45 4.30 -0.66 -6.95
C THR A 45 3.89 -1.28 -8.28
N LEU A 46 4.06 -2.60 -8.45
CA LEU A 46 3.70 -3.31 -9.67
C LEU A 46 2.19 -3.21 -9.99
N VAL A 47 1.34 -3.35 -8.96
CA VAL A 47 -0.11 -3.21 -9.10
C VAL A 47 -0.50 -1.77 -9.47
N ALA A 48 0.17 -0.76 -8.88
CA ALA A 48 -0.05 0.64 -9.22
C ALA A 48 0.34 0.95 -10.68
N GLU A 49 1.52 0.52 -11.12
CA GLU A 49 2.00 0.70 -12.48
C GLU A 49 1.07 0.04 -13.51
N ARG A 50 0.68 -1.21 -13.26
CA ARG A 50 -0.24 -1.97 -14.16
C ARG A 50 -1.62 -1.34 -14.29
N SER A 51 -2.08 -0.64 -13.26
CA SER A 51 -3.41 -0.02 -13.25
C SER A 51 -3.43 1.42 -13.76
N GLY A 52 -2.29 1.94 -14.22
CA GLY A 52 -2.15 3.35 -14.57
C GLY A 52 -2.44 4.28 -13.40
N PHE A 53 -2.35 3.77 -12.16
CA PHE A 53 -2.64 4.56 -10.98
C PHE A 53 -1.55 5.64 -10.83
N PRO A 54 -1.90 6.92 -10.75
CA PRO A 54 -0.93 8.00 -10.59
C PRO A 54 -0.29 7.93 -9.21
N TYR A 55 0.77 7.12 -9.09
CA TYR A 55 1.56 6.96 -7.88
C TYR A 55 2.93 7.60 -8.10
N ARG A 56 3.22 8.70 -7.39
CA ARG A 56 4.59 9.23 -7.30
C ARG A 56 5.34 8.39 -6.28
N ALA A 57 6.20 7.49 -6.74
CA ALA A 57 7.04 6.64 -5.90
C ALA A 57 8.15 7.40 -5.12
N GLY A 58 7.98 8.70 -4.85
CA GLY A 58 9.01 9.60 -4.32
C GLY A 58 8.87 10.05 -2.86
N GLU A 59 7.81 9.67 -2.15
CA GLU A 59 7.56 10.15 -0.77
C GLU A 59 7.67 9.02 0.28
N THR A 60 8.58 8.07 0.06
CA THR A 60 9.00 7.14 1.11
C THR A 60 10.38 7.55 1.59
N GLY A 61 10.45 8.34 2.66
CA GLY A 61 11.69 8.53 3.43
C GLY A 61 11.96 9.92 3.97
N ARG A 62 11.12 10.43 4.87
CA ARG A 62 11.53 11.14 6.10
C ARG A 62 10.29 11.46 6.92
N GLU A 63 9.97 10.60 7.88
CA GLU A 63 9.51 11.01 9.21
C GLU A 63 9.53 9.78 10.11
N ASP A 64 10.70 9.55 10.72
CA ASP A 64 10.89 8.77 11.94
C ASP A 64 12.27 9.13 12.48
N ALA A 65 12.36 10.29 13.14
CA ALA A 65 13.34 10.57 14.19
C ALA A 65 12.73 11.62 15.14
N PRO A 66 12.55 11.31 16.43
CA PRO A 66 12.25 12.34 17.41
C PRO A 66 13.53 13.17 17.65
N ALA A 67 13.39 14.50 17.62
CA ALA A 67 14.37 15.43 18.15
C ALA A 67 13.63 16.41 19.06
N GLY A 68 13.91 16.32 20.36
CA GLY A 68 13.35 17.17 21.41
C GLY A 68 12.97 16.37 22.63
#